data_AF-A0A7W8HA67-F1
#
_entry.id   AF-A0A7W8HA67-F1
#
_cell.length_a   1.000
_cell.length_b   1.000
_cell.length_c   1.000
_cell.angle_alpha   90.00
_cell.angle_beta   90.00
_cell.angle_gamma   90.00
#
_symmetry.space_group_name_H-M   'P 1'
#
loop_
_entity.id
_entity.type
_entity.pdbx_description
1 polymer ?
#
loop_
_entity_poly.entity_id
_entity_poly.type
_entity_poly.pdbx_seq_one_letter_code
_entity_poly.pdbx_strand_id
1 'polypeptide(L)'
;MMKKIQKKCLGKKGFLGIIVLSWAGMMACQPTPEAEIITQKEDIHTVIEDYSGESGESQTGEGAKGQTLAMRLGVPETVDFNILAEEGRIQITGDHVPVEFPDTDKAGAAAIVRADPSDEKLWDMIDKFTDGVTLYEPAPLTKEDCQASIELAQEEINRIMESGSEEEKLVIPSLEEEIRFRQSQMETLPSKDSLTLVPISKGWEKEESGMGYNAIRGENQEGEMRYSVYAASDPSVYTISLGKYPKERSFSEHLTTRATVDNMGVPVEDPFWQQAEDAFSSVSCTYTQEEAAQAALDFLSEYGIDTTYIMVQKIEPVAWYNSQTSQFSQSCVGYQMTLCHGVGGIMPTMTDNHIMFMDANGDIPPENQGRVPYDYEAMTITVTDDGVVDFYWNNPMEVTEILSEDVAMKSFEEIKAIMDRQMVTAYESYSFSDGYEQGRPLSIGKVTFGMMRVQNPDDESEYTLIPVWDVFASDEMNPEEVSTMSMLTINAMDGSIISRENGY
;
A
#
# COMPACT_ATOMS: atom_id res chain seq x y z
N MET A 1 -15.31 39.60 -35.27
CA MET A 1 -16.69 40.12 -35.45
C MET A 1 -17.15 40.66 -34.10
N MET A 2 -17.43 41.96 -34.05
CA MET A 2 -17.72 42.75 -32.85
C MET A 2 -19.05 42.34 -32.21
N LYS A 3 -19.16 42.39 -30.87
CA LYS A 3 -19.98 43.40 -30.17
C LYS A 3 -19.92 43.28 -28.63
N LYS A 4 -19.43 44.35 -28.01
CA LYS A 4 -19.85 44.84 -26.68
C LYS A 4 -21.33 45.20 -26.68
N ILE A 5 -21.98 45.14 -25.52
CA ILE A 5 -23.12 45.95 -24.97
C ILE A 5 -23.52 45.27 -23.65
N GLN A 6 -23.91 45.88 -22.52
CA GLN A 6 -23.76 47.19 -21.89
C GLN A 6 -24.45 47.03 -20.50
N LYS A 7 -23.91 47.67 -19.46
CA LYS A 7 -24.55 47.86 -18.14
C LYS A 7 -25.94 48.53 -18.27
N LYS A 8 -26.86 48.21 -17.35
CA LYS A 8 -27.76 49.22 -16.72
C LYS A 8 -28.30 48.77 -15.35
N CYS A 9 -28.10 49.64 -14.36
CA CYS A 9 -28.66 49.63 -13.01
C CYS A 9 -30.14 50.04 -12.97
N LEU A 10 -30.84 49.75 -11.85
CA LEU A 10 -31.96 50.45 -11.16
C LEU A 10 -32.78 49.39 -10.39
N GLY A 11 -33.27 49.51 -9.15
CA GLY A 11 -33.40 50.56 -8.14
C GLY A 11 -34.25 50.02 -6.97
N LYS A 12 -34.12 50.62 -5.77
CA LYS A 12 -34.74 50.26 -4.47
C LYS A 12 -36.27 50.50 -4.38
N LYS A 13 -36.88 49.86 -3.33
CA LYS A 13 -38.16 50.12 -2.59
C LYS A 13 -39.40 49.35 -3.14
N GLY A 14 -40.30 48.71 -2.39
CA GLY A 14 -40.49 48.43 -0.95
C GLY A 14 -41.95 47.93 -0.70
N PHE A 15 -42.13 47.12 0.36
CA PHE A 15 -43.35 46.93 1.21
C PHE A 15 -44.58 46.09 0.76
N LEU A 16 -45.27 45.55 1.79
CA LEU A 16 -46.44 44.64 1.89
C LEU A 16 -46.14 43.15 1.60
N GLY A 17 -46.37 42.16 2.47
CA GLY A 17 -47.18 42.09 3.69
C GLY A 17 -48.23 40.98 3.54
N ILE A 18 -47.87 39.72 3.80
CA ILE A 18 -48.83 38.64 4.09
C ILE A 18 -48.28 37.80 5.24
N ILE A 19 -48.97 37.90 6.37
CA ILE A 19 -48.86 37.02 7.53
C ILE A 19 -49.65 35.75 7.20
N VAL A 20 -48.99 34.59 7.18
CA VAL A 20 -49.64 33.30 7.36
C VAL A 20 -49.03 32.67 8.60
N LEU A 21 -49.83 32.65 9.68
CA LEU A 21 -49.60 31.78 10.82
C LEU A 21 -49.49 30.33 10.32
N SER A 22 -48.37 29.68 10.57
CA SER A 22 -48.23 28.24 10.42
C SER A 22 -47.65 27.68 11.71
N TRP A 23 -48.37 26.71 12.26
CA TRP A 23 -48.16 26.09 13.54
C TRP A 23 -46.71 25.68 13.80
N ALA A 24 -46.27 25.97 15.03
CA ALA A 24 -45.11 25.37 15.65
C ALA A 24 -45.30 23.85 15.75
N GLY A 25 -44.64 23.11 14.86
CA GLY A 25 -44.25 21.72 15.09
C GLY A 25 -42.84 21.74 15.69
N MET A 26 -42.74 21.47 16.99
CA MET A 26 -41.48 21.16 17.64
C MET A 26 -41.00 19.80 17.11
N MET A 27 -40.16 19.80 16.09
CA MET A 27 -39.20 18.71 15.91
C MET A 27 -38.03 19.03 16.83
N ALA A 28 -37.91 18.24 17.90
CA ALA A 28 -36.69 18.19 18.66
C ALA A 28 -35.60 17.69 17.70
N CYS A 29 -34.67 18.57 17.32
CA CYS A 29 -33.36 18.14 16.85
C CYS A 29 -32.81 17.18 17.90
N GLN A 30 -32.61 15.91 17.55
CA GLN A 30 -31.70 15.09 18.33
C GLN A 30 -30.34 15.80 18.32
N PRO A 31 -29.67 15.94 19.48
CA PRO A 31 -28.30 16.41 19.48
C PRO A 31 -27.46 15.42 18.67
N THR A 32 -26.80 15.91 17.63
CA THR A 32 -25.69 15.22 16.98
C THR A 32 -24.76 14.72 18.09
N PRO A 33 -24.35 13.44 18.11
CA PRO A 33 -23.41 12.97 19.11
C PRO A 33 -22.14 13.80 19.01
N GLU A 34 -21.81 14.56 20.06
CA GLU A 34 -20.51 15.22 20.22
C GLU A 34 -19.45 14.11 20.39
N ALA A 35 -19.01 13.53 19.30
CA ALA A 35 -17.60 13.17 19.20
C ALA A 35 -16.92 14.37 18.57
N GLU A 36 -15.91 14.91 19.23
CA GLU A 36 -14.99 15.82 18.59
C GLU A 36 -14.34 15.04 17.43
N ILE A 37 -14.77 15.34 16.21
CA ILE A 37 -13.96 15.06 15.04
C ILE A 37 -12.65 15.81 15.29
N ILE A 38 -11.53 15.09 15.33
CA ILE A 38 -10.22 15.71 15.57
C ILE A 38 -10.05 16.78 14.50
N THR A 39 -9.92 18.02 14.94
CA THR A 39 -9.77 19.16 14.04
C THR A 39 -8.30 19.53 13.91
N GLN A 40 -7.36 18.59 13.84
CA GLN A 40 -5.90 18.85 13.99
C GLN A 40 -5.58 19.93 15.07
N LYS A 41 -6.43 20.05 16.10
CA LYS A 41 -6.39 21.18 17.06
C LYS A 41 -5.45 20.88 18.20
N GLU A 42 -5.22 19.60 18.46
CA GLU A 42 -4.35 19.11 19.52
C GLU A 42 -3.15 18.42 18.87
N ASP A 43 -1.97 18.74 19.39
CA ASP A 43 -0.72 18.13 18.98
C ASP A 43 -0.67 16.70 19.52
N ILE A 44 -0.48 15.73 18.63
CA ILE A 44 -0.46 14.31 18.99
C ILE A 44 0.66 13.99 20.00
N HIS A 45 1.74 14.76 20.02
CA HIS A 45 2.77 14.63 21.05
C HIS A 45 2.24 14.97 22.44
N THR A 46 1.37 15.99 22.55
CA THR A 46 0.71 16.35 23.82
C THR A 46 -0.20 15.22 24.29
N VAL A 47 -0.94 14.59 23.36
CA VAL A 47 -1.76 13.42 23.68
C VAL A 47 -0.87 12.27 24.18
N ILE A 48 0.26 11.99 23.52
CA ILE A 48 1.17 10.93 23.98
C ILE A 48 1.71 11.23 25.38
N GLU A 49 2.10 12.48 25.66
CA GLU A 49 2.59 12.89 26.98
C GLU A 49 1.55 12.59 28.08
N ASP A 50 0.28 12.95 27.87
CA ASP A 50 -0.81 12.73 28.82
C ASP A 50 -1.05 11.24 29.13
N TYR A 51 -0.74 10.36 28.17
CA TYR A 51 -0.93 8.91 28.27
C TYR A 51 0.39 8.13 28.49
N SER A 52 1.51 8.83 28.64
CA SER A 52 2.83 8.26 28.96
C SER A 52 3.12 8.34 30.47
N GLY A 53 3.58 7.25 31.09
CA GLY A 53 4.03 7.25 32.50
C GLY A 53 2.93 7.51 33.57
N GLU A 54 3.35 7.76 34.82
CA GLU A 54 2.54 7.69 36.07
C GLU A 54 1.24 8.56 36.14
N SER A 55 0.96 9.41 35.16
CA SER A 55 -0.28 10.20 35.03
C SER A 55 -1.45 9.41 34.43
N GLY A 56 -1.17 8.41 33.60
CA GLY A 56 -2.14 7.36 33.28
C GLY A 56 -2.22 6.44 34.49
N GLU A 57 -3.42 6.08 34.96
CA GLU A 57 -3.55 5.00 35.94
C GLU A 57 -2.84 3.78 35.36
N SER A 58 -1.63 3.51 35.87
CA SER A 58 -0.86 2.37 35.43
C SER A 58 -1.70 1.15 35.74
N GLN A 59 -2.30 0.54 34.71
CA GLN A 59 -2.98 -0.75 34.85
C GLN A 59 -2.00 -1.88 35.22
N THR A 60 -0.73 -1.54 35.47
CA THR A 60 0.25 -2.41 36.09
C THR A 60 0.08 -2.47 37.63
N GLY A 61 -1.11 -2.90 38.07
CA GLY A 61 -1.21 -3.48 39.41
C GLY A 61 -0.24 -4.66 39.53
N GLU A 62 0.23 -5.00 40.73
CA GLU A 62 1.18 -6.11 40.97
C GLU A 62 0.70 -7.47 40.39
N GLY A 63 -0.56 -7.60 39.97
CA GLY A 63 -1.13 -8.75 39.27
C GLY A 63 -1.08 -8.75 37.73
N ALA A 64 -0.58 -7.68 37.08
CA ALA A 64 -0.51 -7.54 35.61
C ALA A 64 0.86 -7.92 35.01
N LYS A 65 1.86 -8.25 35.85
CA LYS A 65 3.18 -8.71 35.36
C LYS A 65 3.02 -10.07 34.67
N GLY A 66 3.23 -10.09 33.35
CA GLY A 66 3.20 -11.30 32.52
C GLY A 66 1.88 -11.59 31.81
N GLN A 67 0.95 -10.64 31.75
CA GLN A 67 -0.24 -10.73 30.88
C GLN A 67 0.03 -10.03 29.54
N THR A 68 -0.49 -10.58 28.44
CA THR A 68 -0.43 -9.94 27.12
C THR A 68 -1.27 -8.67 27.09
N LEU A 69 -0.96 -7.75 26.18
CA LEU A 69 -1.70 -6.50 26.03
C LEU A 69 -3.19 -6.75 25.75
N ALA A 70 -3.51 -7.75 24.93
CA ALA A 70 -4.88 -8.18 24.63
C ALA A 70 -5.67 -8.52 25.91
N MET A 71 -5.05 -9.24 26.86
CA MET A 71 -5.68 -9.58 28.13
C MET A 71 -5.93 -8.35 29.01
N ARG A 72 -4.96 -7.40 29.04
CA ARG A 72 -5.09 -6.15 29.83
C ARG A 72 -6.24 -5.29 29.31
N LEU A 73 -6.38 -5.19 27.99
CA LEU A 73 -7.41 -4.37 27.34
C LEU A 73 -8.76 -5.09 27.22
N GLY A 74 -8.83 -6.39 27.52
CA GLY A 74 -10.06 -7.17 27.40
C GLY A 74 -10.48 -7.43 25.96
N VAL A 75 -9.51 -7.61 25.06
CA VAL A 75 -9.75 -7.83 23.62
C VAL A 75 -10.32 -9.23 23.40
N PRO A 76 -11.51 -9.38 22.78
CA PRO A 76 -12.06 -10.69 22.42
C PRO A 76 -11.45 -11.19 21.10
N GLU A 77 -11.55 -12.49 20.83
CA GLU A 77 -11.18 -13.06 19.52
C GLU A 77 -12.14 -12.62 18.40
N THR A 78 -13.42 -12.42 18.74
CA THR A 78 -14.47 -11.98 17.81
C THR A 78 -15.40 -10.97 18.47
N VAL A 79 -16.03 -10.10 17.67
CA VAL A 79 -16.98 -9.10 18.13
C VAL A 79 -18.22 -9.04 17.23
N ASP A 80 -19.38 -8.69 17.79
CA ASP A 80 -20.63 -8.56 17.02
C ASP A 80 -21.01 -7.09 16.80
N PHE A 81 -21.60 -6.83 15.64
CA PHE A 81 -22.19 -5.55 15.24
C PHE A 81 -23.66 -5.74 14.87
N ASN A 82 -24.52 -4.90 15.42
CA ASN A 82 -25.93 -4.83 15.05
C ASN A 82 -26.45 -3.41 15.29
N ILE A 83 -26.26 -2.57 14.28
CA ILE A 83 -26.58 -1.15 14.32
C ILE A 83 -27.72 -0.89 13.33
N LEU A 84 -28.81 -0.34 13.85
CA LEU A 84 -29.98 0.08 13.09
C LEU A 84 -30.20 1.57 13.32
N ALA A 85 -30.10 2.37 12.26
CA ALA A 85 -30.29 3.81 12.31
C ALA A 85 -31.27 4.29 11.24
N GLU A 86 -31.69 5.56 11.35
CA GLU A 86 -32.57 6.23 10.39
C GLU A 86 -33.88 5.46 10.06
N GLU A 87 -34.60 4.99 11.09
CA GLU A 87 -35.82 4.18 10.94
C GLU A 87 -35.59 2.85 10.19
N GLY A 88 -34.37 2.31 10.26
CA GLY A 88 -33.99 1.04 9.63
C GLY A 88 -33.50 1.20 8.19
N ARG A 89 -33.30 2.44 7.71
CA ARG A 89 -32.65 2.69 6.42
C ARG A 89 -31.17 2.35 6.47
N ILE A 90 -30.49 2.54 7.59
CA ILE A 90 -29.09 2.15 7.75
C ILE A 90 -29.05 0.89 8.62
N GLN A 91 -28.48 -0.17 8.05
CA GLN A 91 -28.25 -1.44 8.73
C GLN A 91 -26.77 -1.80 8.61
N ILE A 92 -26.09 -1.89 9.75
CA ILE A 92 -24.68 -2.32 9.81
C ILE A 92 -24.62 -3.54 10.73
N THR A 93 -24.16 -4.65 10.18
CA THR A 93 -24.18 -5.96 10.86
C THR A 93 -22.81 -6.64 10.79
N GLY A 94 -22.56 -7.57 11.69
CA GLY A 94 -21.41 -8.45 11.63
C GLY A 94 -21.53 -9.46 12.76
N ASP A 95 -21.57 -10.74 12.41
CA ASP A 95 -21.65 -11.83 13.39
C ASP A 95 -20.28 -12.48 13.49
N HIS A 96 -19.74 -12.61 14.70
CA HIS A 96 -18.41 -13.19 14.96
C HIS A 96 -17.28 -12.56 14.14
N VAL A 97 -17.30 -11.22 14.01
CA VAL A 97 -16.28 -10.48 13.27
C VAL A 97 -14.91 -10.70 13.92
N PRO A 98 -13.89 -11.18 13.19
CA PRO A 98 -12.57 -11.41 13.74
C PRO A 98 -11.93 -10.11 14.22
N VAL A 99 -11.27 -10.19 15.38
CA VAL A 99 -10.44 -9.11 15.92
C VAL A 99 -8.97 -9.49 15.77
N GLU A 100 -8.27 -8.83 14.86
CA GLU A 100 -6.84 -9.00 14.64
C GLU A 100 -6.06 -8.15 15.66
N PHE A 101 -5.25 -8.81 16.48
CA PHE A 101 -4.47 -8.17 17.53
C PHE A 101 -3.05 -8.77 17.60
N PRO A 102 -1.99 -7.96 17.65
CA PRO A 102 -0.61 -8.45 17.69
C PRO A 102 -0.28 -9.15 19.03
N ASP A 103 0.54 -10.19 18.99
CA ASP A 103 1.06 -10.85 20.19
C ASP A 103 2.18 -10.00 20.83
N THR A 104 1.78 -9.04 21.66
CA THR A 104 2.68 -8.13 22.39
C THR A 104 2.16 -7.88 23.80
N ASP A 105 3.04 -7.41 24.69
CA ASP A 105 2.71 -7.04 26.06
C ASP A 105 2.56 -5.53 26.29
N LYS A 106 2.89 -4.71 25.29
CA LYS A 106 2.82 -3.24 25.34
C LYS A 106 2.62 -2.64 23.94
N ALA A 107 2.15 -1.39 23.90
CA ALA A 107 2.10 -0.61 22.66
C ALA A 107 2.69 0.78 22.94
N GLY A 108 3.63 1.20 22.10
CA GLY A 108 4.30 2.49 22.24
C GLY A 108 3.84 3.51 21.21
N ALA A 109 4.52 4.65 21.19
CA ALA A 109 4.40 5.67 20.16
C ALA A 109 5.79 6.21 19.82
N ALA A 110 5.98 6.64 18.57
CA ALA A 110 7.27 7.11 18.07
C ALA A 110 7.13 8.19 17.01
N ALA A 111 8.14 9.05 16.91
CA ALA A 111 8.32 9.92 15.77
C ALA A 111 8.89 9.12 14.60
N ILE A 112 8.32 9.30 13.41
CA ILE A 112 8.78 8.69 12.17
C ILE A 112 8.79 9.72 11.05
N VAL A 113 9.83 9.73 10.24
CA VAL A 113 10.00 10.74 9.18
C VAL A 113 10.32 10.09 7.84
N ARG A 114 10.05 10.82 6.76
CA ARG A 114 10.57 10.47 5.44
C ARG A 114 12.10 10.46 5.46
N ALA A 115 12.70 9.37 5.00
CA ALA A 115 14.13 9.11 5.13
C ALA A 115 14.79 8.77 3.79
N ASP A 116 14.62 9.65 2.80
CA ASP A 116 15.29 9.51 1.50
C ASP A 116 16.82 9.44 1.69
N PRO A 117 17.50 8.37 1.24
CA PRO A 117 18.95 8.28 1.35
C PRO A 117 19.63 9.38 0.53
N SER A 118 20.73 9.92 1.05
CA SER A 118 21.59 10.83 0.28
C SER A 118 22.11 10.17 -1.01
N ASP A 119 22.44 10.96 -2.03
CA ASP A 119 23.02 10.45 -3.29
C ASP A 119 24.24 9.55 -3.04
N GLU A 120 25.14 9.93 -2.13
CA GLU A 120 26.33 9.13 -1.78
C GLU A 120 25.93 7.76 -1.21
N LYS A 121 24.92 7.75 -0.33
CA LYS A 121 24.39 6.53 0.27
C LYS A 121 23.73 5.63 -0.79
N LEU A 122 22.88 6.20 -1.64
CA LEU A 122 22.24 5.46 -2.73
C LEU A 122 23.28 4.80 -3.65
N TRP A 123 24.32 5.53 -4.03
CA TRP A 123 25.38 4.99 -4.88
C TRP A 123 26.23 3.94 -4.17
N ASP A 124 26.50 4.07 -2.86
CA ASP A 124 27.14 3.01 -2.08
C ASP A 124 26.30 1.73 -2.08
N MET A 125 24.98 1.85 -1.93
CA MET A 125 24.07 0.71 -2.02
C MET A 125 24.10 0.06 -3.42
N ILE A 126 24.02 0.85 -4.49
CA ILE A 126 24.08 0.36 -5.87
C ILE A 126 25.42 -0.33 -6.15
N ASP A 127 26.53 0.31 -5.80
CA ASP A 127 27.89 -0.20 -6.06
C ASP A 127 28.12 -1.52 -5.29
N LYS A 128 27.65 -1.63 -4.03
CA LYS A 128 27.73 -2.87 -3.25
C LYS A 128 26.85 -3.98 -3.82
N PHE A 129 25.59 -3.68 -4.16
CA PHE A 129 24.62 -4.69 -4.60
C PHE A 129 25.02 -5.32 -5.94
N THR A 130 25.61 -4.51 -6.81
CA THR A 130 26.07 -4.95 -8.14
C THR A 130 27.50 -5.50 -8.13
N ASP A 131 28.13 -5.71 -6.97
CA ASP A 131 29.53 -6.12 -6.84
C ASP A 131 30.52 -5.20 -7.59
N GLY A 132 30.18 -3.91 -7.74
CA GLY A 132 30.95 -2.91 -8.47
C GLY A 132 30.92 -3.05 -9.99
N VAL A 133 29.98 -3.85 -10.53
CA VAL A 133 29.76 -4.00 -11.97
C VAL A 133 29.39 -2.65 -12.58
N THR A 134 29.97 -2.35 -13.74
CA THR A 134 29.59 -1.13 -14.47
C THR A 134 28.19 -1.30 -15.06
N LEU A 135 27.27 -0.43 -14.68
CA LEU A 135 25.90 -0.40 -15.21
C LEU A 135 25.81 0.54 -16.42
N TYR A 136 24.96 0.17 -17.37
CA TYR A 136 24.73 0.93 -18.59
C TYR A 136 23.26 1.38 -18.67
N GLU A 137 23.04 2.51 -19.33
CA GLU A 137 21.69 2.97 -19.65
C GLU A 137 20.91 1.85 -20.38
N PRO A 138 19.60 1.71 -20.16
CA PRO A 138 18.78 0.71 -20.84
C PRO A 138 18.99 0.77 -22.35
N ALA A 139 19.34 -0.36 -22.94
CA ALA A 139 19.61 -0.40 -24.37
C ALA A 139 18.32 -0.08 -25.16
N PRO A 140 18.38 0.75 -26.21
CA PRO A 140 17.22 0.96 -27.06
C PRO A 140 16.82 -0.36 -27.73
N LEU A 141 15.52 -0.53 -27.97
CA LEU A 141 15.00 -1.70 -28.68
C LEU A 141 15.75 -1.92 -30.00
N THR A 142 16.16 -3.15 -30.27
CA THR A 142 16.90 -3.49 -31.50
C THR A 142 16.02 -4.16 -32.55
N LYS A 143 16.54 -4.25 -33.78
CA LYS A 143 15.90 -5.04 -34.84
C LYS A 143 15.77 -6.51 -34.44
N GLU A 144 16.79 -7.04 -33.79
CA GLU A 144 16.84 -8.42 -33.31
C GLU A 144 15.79 -8.67 -32.22
N ASP A 145 15.56 -7.72 -31.30
CA ASP A 145 14.50 -7.83 -30.30
C ASP A 145 13.11 -7.83 -30.95
N CYS A 146 12.87 -6.92 -31.91
CA CYS A 146 11.63 -6.93 -32.68
C CYS A 146 11.42 -8.24 -33.43
N GLN A 147 12.48 -8.80 -34.01
CA GLN A 147 12.42 -10.08 -34.72
C GLN A 147 12.03 -11.22 -33.78
N ALA A 148 12.61 -11.27 -32.58
CA ALA A 148 12.26 -12.26 -31.56
C ALA A 148 10.79 -12.13 -31.11
N SER A 149 10.28 -10.90 -30.90
CA SER A 149 8.87 -10.68 -30.58
C SER A 149 7.94 -11.14 -31.70
N ILE A 150 8.30 -10.91 -32.97
CA ILE A 150 7.54 -11.39 -34.14
C ILE A 150 7.50 -12.92 -34.17
N GLU A 151 8.63 -13.58 -33.91
CA GLU A 151 8.74 -15.04 -33.89
C GLU A 151 7.83 -15.63 -32.81
N LEU A 152 7.85 -15.09 -31.59
CA LEU A 152 6.96 -15.50 -30.51
C LEU A 152 5.48 -15.34 -30.85
N ALA A 153 5.09 -14.16 -31.38
CA ALA A 153 3.71 -13.93 -31.80
C ALA A 153 3.28 -14.89 -32.92
N GLN A 154 4.20 -15.24 -33.83
CA GLN A 154 3.92 -16.19 -34.91
C GLN A 154 3.77 -17.63 -34.40
N GLU A 155 4.61 -18.05 -33.45
CA GLU A 155 4.50 -19.34 -32.77
C GLU A 155 3.16 -19.46 -32.02
N GLU A 156 2.76 -18.39 -31.35
CA GLU A 156 1.48 -18.32 -30.64
C GLU A 156 0.28 -18.43 -31.58
N ILE A 157 0.29 -17.71 -32.70
CA ILE A 157 -0.73 -17.86 -33.75
C ILE A 157 -0.79 -19.30 -34.24
N ASN A 158 0.36 -19.93 -34.47
CA ASN A 158 0.40 -21.32 -34.93
C ASN A 158 -0.21 -22.26 -33.88
N ARG A 159 0.13 -22.10 -32.60
CA ARG A 159 -0.43 -22.88 -31.49
C ARG A 159 -1.95 -22.75 -31.40
N ILE A 160 -2.49 -21.53 -31.50
CA ILE A 160 -3.95 -21.27 -31.49
C ILE A 160 -4.63 -21.91 -32.71
N MET A 161 -4.01 -21.80 -33.88
CA MET A 161 -4.55 -22.41 -35.10
C MET A 161 -4.56 -23.94 -35.02
N GLU A 162 -3.59 -24.55 -34.33
CA GLU A 162 -3.53 -25.98 -34.04
C GLU A 162 -4.51 -26.43 -32.96
N SER A 163 -4.75 -25.61 -31.92
CA SER A 163 -5.73 -25.90 -30.85
C SER A 163 -7.16 -26.00 -31.40
N GLY A 164 -7.47 -25.18 -32.40
CA GLY A 164 -8.79 -25.10 -33.03
C GLY A 164 -9.85 -24.40 -32.17
N SER A 165 -9.47 -23.78 -31.05
CA SER A 165 -10.36 -23.02 -30.17
C SER A 165 -10.87 -21.75 -30.86
N GLU A 166 -12.18 -21.61 -31.03
CA GLU A 166 -12.77 -20.39 -31.61
C GLU A 166 -12.66 -19.17 -30.68
N GLU A 167 -12.55 -19.40 -29.37
CA GLU A 167 -12.36 -18.35 -28.37
C GLU A 167 -10.93 -17.80 -28.42
N GLU A 168 -9.92 -18.66 -28.44
CA GLU A 168 -8.51 -18.23 -28.55
C GLU A 168 -8.23 -17.50 -29.88
N LYS A 169 -8.91 -17.89 -30.97
CA LYS A 169 -8.79 -17.22 -32.28
C LYS A 169 -9.15 -15.74 -32.24
N LEU A 170 -9.90 -15.28 -31.23
CA LEU A 170 -10.20 -13.86 -31.05
C LEU A 170 -8.95 -13.01 -30.76
N VAL A 171 -7.87 -13.63 -30.29
CA VAL A 171 -6.59 -12.95 -29.98
C VAL A 171 -5.71 -12.79 -31.22
N ILE A 172 -5.88 -13.62 -32.25
CA ILE A 172 -5.05 -13.61 -33.48
C ILE A 172 -4.95 -12.22 -34.14
N PRO A 173 -6.05 -11.44 -34.33
CA PRO A 173 -5.95 -10.12 -34.93
C PRO A 173 -5.01 -9.16 -34.17
N SER A 174 -4.97 -9.26 -32.84
CA SER A 174 -4.08 -8.47 -31.98
C SER A 174 -2.62 -8.90 -32.17
N LEU A 175 -2.35 -10.21 -32.22
CA LEU A 175 -1.00 -10.74 -32.49
C LEU A 175 -0.50 -10.35 -33.88
N GLU A 176 -1.37 -10.41 -34.90
CA GLU A 176 -1.03 -9.93 -36.25
C GLU A 176 -0.77 -8.42 -36.29
N GLU A 177 -1.47 -7.63 -35.48
CA GLU A 177 -1.22 -6.20 -35.34
C GLU A 177 0.12 -5.93 -34.65
N GLU A 178 0.46 -6.68 -33.60
CA GLU A 178 1.78 -6.61 -32.97
C GLU A 178 2.88 -6.95 -34.00
N ILE A 179 2.73 -8.04 -34.76
CA ILE A 179 3.69 -8.40 -35.81
C ILE A 179 3.88 -7.23 -36.80
N ARG A 180 2.79 -6.66 -37.31
CA ARG A 180 2.87 -5.49 -38.24
C ARG A 180 3.56 -4.29 -37.59
N PHE A 181 3.23 -4.00 -36.33
CA PHE A 181 3.83 -2.90 -35.59
C PHE A 181 5.33 -3.11 -35.41
N ARG A 182 5.77 -4.27 -34.93
CA ARG A 182 7.19 -4.63 -34.76
C ARG A 182 7.95 -4.59 -36.09
N GLN A 183 7.37 -5.13 -37.16
CA GLN A 183 7.94 -5.06 -38.51
C GLN A 183 8.19 -3.62 -38.96
N SER A 184 7.25 -2.71 -38.68
CA SER A 184 7.41 -1.29 -39.03
C SER A 184 8.52 -0.60 -38.22
N GLN A 185 8.71 -0.97 -36.95
CA GLN A 185 9.75 -0.39 -36.09
C GLN A 185 11.17 -0.78 -36.57
N MET A 186 11.35 -2.04 -36.99
CA MET A 186 12.65 -2.59 -37.44
C MET A 186 13.35 -1.77 -38.53
N GLU A 187 12.62 -0.98 -39.33
CA GLU A 187 13.22 -0.11 -40.34
C GLU A 187 14.10 1.00 -39.72
N THR A 188 13.73 1.45 -38.53
CA THR A 188 14.33 2.62 -37.85
C THR A 188 15.23 2.26 -36.67
N LEU A 189 15.05 1.07 -36.08
CA LEU A 189 15.82 0.63 -34.92
C LEU A 189 17.27 0.27 -35.26
N PRO A 190 18.21 0.39 -34.31
CA PRO A 190 19.59 -0.09 -34.48
C PRO A 190 19.66 -1.62 -34.48
N SER A 191 20.73 -2.17 -35.02
CA SER A 191 21.09 -3.58 -34.79
C SER A 191 21.82 -3.71 -33.45
N LYS A 192 21.66 -4.84 -32.78
CA LYS A 192 22.33 -5.14 -31.51
C LYS A 192 23.85 -4.96 -31.58
N ASP A 193 24.49 -5.38 -32.66
CA ASP A 193 25.95 -5.23 -32.87
C ASP A 193 26.41 -3.79 -33.08
N SER A 194 25.47 -2.88 -33.40
CA SER A 194 25.75 -1.46 -33.61
C SER A 194 25.56 -0.61 -32.35
N LEU A 195 25.05 -1.21 -31.26
CA LEU A 195 24.84 -0.51 -30.01
C LEU A 195 26.17 -0.13 -29.37
N THR A 196 26.25 1.11 -28.90
CA THR A 196 27.30 1.56 -28.00
C THR A 196 26.69 1.71 -26.63
N LEU A 197 27.13 0.91 -25.68
CA LEU A 197 26.65 0.98 -24.30
C LEU A 197 27.18 2.27 -23.64
N VAL A 198 26.29 3.02 -23.00
CA VAL A 198 26.60 4.26 -22.30
C VAL A 198 26.54 3.97 -20.79
N PRO A 199 27.65 4.09 -20.04
CA PRO A 199 27.61 3.90 -18.60
C PRO A 199 26.67 4.92 -17.95
N ILE A 200 25.88 4.48 -16.97
CA ILE A 200 24.95 5.37 -16.29
C ILE A 200 25.69 6.49 -15.56
N SER A 201 25.11 7.68 -15.56
CA SER A 201 25.65 8.82 -14.82
C SER A 201 25.33 8.68 -13.32
N LYS A 202 26.16 9.29 -12.45
CA LYS A 202 25.86 9.38 -11.01
C LYS A 202 24.76 10.40 -10.67
N GLY A 203 24.12 10.99 -11.68
CA GLY A 203 23.11 12.03 -11.52
C GLY A 203 21.71 11.50 -11.78
N TRP A 204 20.74 12.23 -11.26
CA TRP A 204 19.33 12.01 -11.55
C TRP A 204 18.96 12.55 -12.93
N GLU A 205 18.21 11.77 -13.70
CA GLU A 205 17.73 12.15 -15.02
C GLU A 205 16.20 12.19 -15.05
N LYS A 206 15.63 13.16 -15.75
CA LYS A 206 14.18 13.28 -15.84
C LYS A 206 13.64 12.20 -16.77
N GLU A 207 12.71 11.39 -16.27
CA GLU A 207 12.04 10.41 -17.10
C GLU A 207 11.18 11.10 -18.16
N GLU A 208 11.39 10.76 -19.44
CA GLU A 208 10.56 11.25 -20.55
C GLU A 208 9.28 10.43 -20.74
N SER A 209 9.28 9.15 -20.33
CA SER A 209 8.10 8.27 -20.24
C SER A 209 7.44 8.33 -18.85
N GLY A 210 6.21 7.85 -18.69
CA GLY A 210 5.61 7.69 -17.36
C GLY A 210 5.23 9.00 -16.63
N MET A 211 5.47 9.04 -15.32
CA MET A 211 5.04 10.12 -14.40
C MET A 211 5.98 11.34 -14.41
N GLY A 212 7.12 11.27 -15.12
CA GLY A 212 8.06 12.39 -15.26
C GLY A 212 8.96 12.61 -14.05
N TYR A 213 9.18 11.59 -13.23
CA TYR A 213 10.05 11.61 -12.06
C TYR A 213 11.52 11.83 -12.41
N ASN A 214 12.31 12.24 -11.43
CA ASN A 214 13.76 12.10 -11.52
C ASN A 214 14.12 10.64 -11.25
N ALA A 215 14.89 10.01 -12.12
CA ALA A 215 15.23 8.61 -12.02
C ALA A 215 16.69 8.30 -12.34
N ILE A 216 17.18 7.19 -11.79
CA ILE A 216 18.42 6.50 -12.17
C ILE A 216 18.02 5.12 -12.67
N ARG A 217 18.51 4.73 -13.84
CA ARG A 217 18.18 3.45 -14.47
C ARG A 217 19.41 2.84 -15.08
N GLY A 218 19.71 1.61 -14.70
CA GLY A 218 20.87 0.91 -15.23
C GLY A 218 20.66 -0.58 -15.30
N GLU A 219 21.26 -1.19 -16.30
CA GLU A 219 21.31 -2.64 -16.46
C GLU A 219 22.71 -3.08 -16.90
N ASN A 220 23.06 -4.32 -16.56
CA ASN A 220 24.21 -4.98 -17.16
C ASN A 220 24.05 -6.51 -17.08
N GLN A 221 24.76 -7.23 -17.95
CA GLN A 221 24.98 -8.67 -17.83
C GLN A 221 26.48 -8.92 -17.74
N GLU A 222 26.94 -9.43 -16.61
CA GLU A 222 28.35 -9.72 -16.37
C GLU A 222 28.52 -11.00 -15.55
N GLY A 223 29.48 -11.84 -15.96
CA GLY A 223 29.61 -13.18 -15.39
C GLY A 223 28.38 -14.03 -15.69
N GLU A 224 27.80 -14.68 -14.68
CA GLU A 224 26.57 -15.47 -14.77
C GLU A 224 25.31 -14.68 -14.35
N MET A 225 25.46 -13.38 -14.05
CA MET A 225 24.37 -12.57 -13.50
C MET A 225 23.98 -11.43 -14.45
N ARG A 226 22.71 -11.06 -14.36
CA ARG A 226 22.09 -9.83 -14.87
C ARG A 226 21.79 -8.93 -13.68
N TYR A 227 22.12 -7.66 -13.82
CA TYR A 227 21.90 -6.62 -12.83
C TYR A 227 20.90 -5.60 -13.38
N SER A 228 20.02 -5.12 -12.52
CA SER A 228 19.10 -4.02 -12.81
C SER A 228 19.05 -3.08 -11.62
N VAL A 229 19.03 -1.78 -11.91
CA VAL A 229 18.88 -0.71 -10.93
C VAL A 229 17.82 0.24 -11.43
N TYR A 230 16.90 0.58 -10.54
CA TYR A 230 15.95 1.66 -10.70
C TYR A 230 15.87 2.44 -9.40
N ALA A 231 16.08 3.75 -9.47
CA ALA A 231 15.71 4.64 -8.38
C ALA A 231 14.84 5.76 -8.93
N ALA A 232 13.85 6.21 -8.16
CA ALA A 232 12.99 7.34 -8.52
C ALA A 232 12.83 8.27 -7.32
N SER A 233 12.79 9.57 -7.57
CA SER A 233 12.61 10.61 -6.56
C SER A 233 11.68 11.71 -7.06
N ASP A 234 10.66 11.98 -6.27
CA ASP A 234 9.68 13.05 -6.43
C ASP A 234 9.17 13.49 -5.03
N PRO A 235 8.55 14.67 -4.87
CA PRO A 235 7.88 15.02 -3.62
C PRO A 235 6.89 13.96 -3.12
N SER A 236 6.21 13.19 -3.99
CA SER A 236 5.24 12.18 -3.53
C SER A 236 5.79 10.76 -3.39
N VAL A 237 7.00 10.49 -3.88
CA VAL A 237 7.53 9.12 -3.91
C VAL A 237 9.05 9.09 -3.86
N TYR A 238 9.59 8.08 -3.17
CA TYR A 238 10.98 7.70 -3.31
C TYR A 238 11.08 6.18 -3.44
N THR A 239 11.68 5.69 -4.52
CA THR A 239 11.76 4.24 -4.79
C THR A 239 13.20 3.84 -5.06
N ILE A 240 13.59 2.69 -4.52
CA ILE A 240 14.83 1.98 -4.84
C ILE A 240 14.42 0.56 -5.23
N SER A 241 14.91 0.09 -6.38
CA SER A 241 14.76 -1.29 -6.82
C SER A 241 16.10 -1.76 -7.40
N LEU A 242 16.68 -2.78 -6.76
CA LEU A 242 17.93 -3.40 -7.14
C LEU A 242 17.66 -4.88 -7.40
N GLY A 243 18.06 -5.37 -8.57
CA GLY A 243 17.86 -6.76 -8.99
C GLY A 243 19.16 -7.39 -9.46
N LYS A 244 19.37 -8.65 -9.07
CA LYS A 244 20.53 -9.47 -9.40
C LYS A 244 20.06 -10.90 -9.68
N TYR A 245 19.95 -11.23 -10.96
CA TYR A 245 19.29 -12.45 -11.43
C TYR A 245 20.22 -13.29 -12.31
N PRO A 246 20.08 -14.63 -12.38
CA PRO A 246 20.84 -15.44 -13.32
C PRO A 246 20.58 -15.02 -14.77
N LYS A 247 21.64 -14.80 -15.57
CA LYS A 247 21.52 -14.25 -16.94
C LYS A 247 20.84 -15.20 -17.93
N GLU A 248 20.86 -16.51 -17.65
CA GLU A 248 20.23 -17.52 -18.48
C GLU A 248 18.71 -17.51 -18.40
N ARG A 249 18.14 -16.86 -17.37
CA ARG A 249 16.72 -16.60 -17.26
C ARG A 249 16.34 -15.48 -18.22
N SER A 250 15.24 -15.68 -18.95
CA SER A 250 14.71 -14.66 -19.85
C SER A 250 14.23 -13.42 -19.07
N PHE A 251 14.05 -12.28 -19.75
CA PHE A 251 13.45 -11.09 -19.14
C PHE A 251 11.96 -11.29 -18.78
N SER A 252 11.32 -12.30 -19.35
CA SER A 252 9.93 -12.69 -19.07
C SER A 252 9.80 -13.53 -17.80
N GLU A 253 10.92 -14.11 -17.33
CA GLU A 253 10.99 -14.85 -16.08
C GLU A 253 11.28 -13.93 -14.91
N HIS A 254 10.39 -13.94 -13.92
CA HIS A 254 10.52 -13.18 -12.69
C HIS A 254 10.16 -14.05 -11.49
N LEU A 255 10.68 -13.70 -10.31
CA LEU A 255 10.29 -14.34 -9.06
C LEU A 255 8.89 -13.85 -8.67
N THR A 256 8.04 -14.78 -8.23
CA THR A 256 6.67 -14.48 -7.80
C THR A 256 6.30 -15.29 -6.57
N THR A 257 5.39 -14.75 -5.76
CA THR A 257 4.79 -15.41 -4.58
C THR A 257 3.45 -16.02 -4.94
N ARG A 258 2.93 -16.88 -4.06
CA ARG A 258 1.57 -17.39 -4.24
C ARG A 258 0.52 -16.28 -4.17
N ALA A 259 0.68 -15.32 -3.26
CA ALA A 259 -0.25 -14.19 -3.15
C ALA A 259 -0.28 -13.34 -4.43
N THR A 260 0.85 -13.09 -5.08
CA THR A 260 0.88 -12.37 -6.37
C THR A 260 0.16 -13.17 -7.46
N VAL A 261 0.36 -14.49 -7.49
CA VAL A 261 -0.32 -15.39 -8.45
C VAL A 261 -1.83 -15.41 -8.24
N ASP A 262 -2.29 -15.48 -6.99
CA ASP A 262 -3.72 -15.47 -6.66
C ASP A 262 -4.42 -14.19 -7.15
N ASN A 263 -3.68 -13.08 -7.28
CA ASN A 263 -4.17 -11.79 -7.78
C ASN A 263 -4.08 -11.60 -9.30
N MET A 264 -3.62 -12.59 -10.09
CA MET A 264 -3.48 -12.47 -11.55
C MET A 264 -4.82 -12.55 -12.30
N GLY A 265 -5.94 -12.83 -11.62
CA GLY A 265 -7.28 -12.87 -12.23
C GLY A 265 -7.47 -14.01 -13.24
N VAL A 266 -6.68 -15.07 -13.14
CA VAL A 266 -6.76 -16.24 -14.03
C VAL A 266 -7.96 -17.13 -13.63
N PRO A 267 -8.79 -17.63 -14.58
CA PRO A 267 -9.93 -18.49 -14.25
C PRO A 267 -9.52 -19.75 -13.47
N VAL A 268 -10.29 -20.13 -12.44
CA VAL A 268 -9.95 -21.20 -11.48
C VAL A 268 -9.77 -22.57 -12.15
N GLU A 269 -10.46 -22.82 -13.27
CA GLU A 269 -10.37 -24.07 -14.02
C GLU A 269 -9.13 -24.19 -14.92
N ASP A 270 -8.32 -23.14 -15.01
CA ASP A 270 -7.14 -23.11 -15.87
C ASP A 270 -6.03 -24.05 -15.33
N PRO A 271 -5.38 -24.87 -16.19
CA PRO A 271 -4.22 -25.69 -15.80
C PRO A 271 -3.08 -24.91 -15.13
N PHE A 272 -3.04 -23.58 -15.32
CA PHE A 272 -2.20 -22.63 -14.58
C PHE A 272 -2.22 -22.88 -13.07
N TRP A 273 -3.39 -23.10 -12.47
CA TRP A 273 -3.50 -23.24 -11.01
C TRP A 273 -2.90 -24.53 -10.49
N GLN A 274 -2.97 -25.63 -11.27
CA GLN A 274 -2.28 -26.86 -10.90
C GLN A 274 -0.76 -26.69 -10.99
N GLN A 275 -0.27 -25.97 -12.01
CA GLN A 275 1.16 -25.69 -12.14
C GLN A 275 1.67 -24.80 -11.00
N ALA A 276 0.90 -23.78 -10.63
CA ALA A 276 1.20 -22.94 -9.47
C ALA A 276 1.22 -23.80 -8.19
N GLU A 277 0.20 -24.63 -7.96
CA GLU A 277 0.14 -25.50 -6.79
C GLU A 277 1.36 -26.44 -6.70
N ASP A 278 1.73 -27.07 -7.82
CA ASP A 278 2.88 -27.95 -7.89
C ASP A 278 4.18 -27.19 -7.58
N ALA A 279 4.36 -25.98 -8.14
CA ALA A 279 5.54 -25.14 -7.90
C ALA A 279 5.66 -24.67 -6.44
N PHE A 280 4.54 -24.33 -5.80
CA PHE A 280 4.51 -23.85 -4.42
C PHE A 280 4.42 -24.99 -3.37
N SER A 281 4.30 -26.25 -3.80
CA SER A 281 4.21 -27.42 -2.91
C SER A 281 5.53 -27.76 -2.20
N SER A 282 6.67 -27.26 -2.70
CA SER A 282 7.99 -27.54 -2.14
C SER A 282 8.95 -26.37 -2.33
N VAL A 283 9.94 -26.29 -1.44
CA VAL A 283 11.01 -25.29 -1.49
C VAL A 283 12.36 -26.01 -1.64
N SER A 284 13.13 -25.61 -2.65
CA SER A 284 14.46 -26.16 -2.95
C SER A 284 15.61 -25.32 -2.40
N CYS A 285 15.31 -24.13 -1.88
CA CYS A 285 16.26 -23.20 -1.28
C CYS A 285 17.00 -23.83 -0.09
N THR A 286 18.29 -23.51 0.01
CA THR A 286 19.19 -23.93 1.08
C THR A 286 18.96 -23.18 2.39
N TYR A 287 18.52 -21.92 2.31
CA TYR A 287 18.05 -21.16 3.47
C TYR A 287 16.73 -21.71 3.97
N THR A 288 16.55 -21.74 5.29
CA THR A 288 15.23 -21.76 5.93
C THR A 288 14.56 -20.38 5.87
N GLN A 289 13.28 -20.29 6.25
CA GLN A 289 12.58 -19.00 6.33
C GLN A 289 13.27 -18.04 7.31
N GLU A 290 13.67 -18.56 8.48
CA GLU A 290 14.35 -17.76 9.51
C GLU A 290 15.74 -17.32 9.07
N GLU A 291 16.51 -18.18 8.40
CA GLU A 291 17.83 -17.82 7.88
C GLU A 291 17.72 -16.80 6.73
N ALA A 292 16.70 -16.91 5.87
CA ALA A 292 16.45 -15.92 4.82
C ALA A 292 16.06 -14.55 5.40
N ALA A 293 15.20 -14.53 6.42
CA ALA A 293 14.86 -13.31 7.14
C ALA A 293 16.08 -12.67 7.81
N GLN A 294 16.94 -13.47 8.44
CA GLN A 294 18.19 -12.98 9.02
C GLN A 294 19.13 -12.42 7.95
N ALA A 295 19.27 -13.10 6.81
CA ALA A 295 20.09 -12.63 5.69
C ALA A 295 19.59 -11.28 5.14
N ALA A 296 18.28 -11.05 5.11
CA ALA A 296 17.71 -9.77 4.72
C ALA A 296 18.03 -8.65 5.74
N LEU A 297 17.94 -8.92 7.04
CA LEU A 297 18.29 -7.94 8.07
C LEU A 297 19.80 -7.66 8.12
N ASP A 298 20.62 -8.67 7.91
CA ASP A 298 22.08 -8.52 7.81
C ASP A 298 22.46 -7.66 6.59
N PHE A 299 21.79 -7.88 5.45
CA PHE A 299 21.93 -7.05 4.26
C PHE A 299 21.60 -5.58 4.56
N LEU A 300 20.46 -5.28 5.18
CA LEU A 300 20.09 -3.91 5.56
C LEU A 300 21.15 -3.28 6.48
N SER A 301 21.61 -4.03 7.49
CA SER A 301 22.64 -3.58 8.43
C SER A 301 23.99 -3.29 7.76
N GLU A 302 24.44 -4.16 6.84
CA GLU A 302 25.68 -3.96 6.06
C GLU A 302 25.60 -2.73 5.15
N TYR A 303 24.39 -2.41 4.71
CA TYR A 303 24.06 -1.23 3.93
C TYR A 303 23.79 -0.03 4.81
N GLY A 304 24.03 -0.13 6.12
CA GLY A 304 23.94 0.93 7.12
C GLY A 304 22.53 1.51 7.25
N ILE A 305 21.52 0.67 7.09
CA ILE A 305 20.14 0.93 7.46
C ILE A 305 19.97 0.39 8.88
N ASP A 306 19.39 1.19 9.78
CA ASP A 306 19.13 0.76 11.15
C ASP A 306 17.96 -0.23 11.17
N THR A 307 18.23 -1.48 11.55
CA THR A 307 17.21 -2.53 11.61
C THR A 307 16.52 -2.62 12.96
N THR A 308 16.83 -1.74 13.92
CA THR A 308 16.29 -1.79 15.29
C THR A 308 14.76 -1.81 15.33
N TYR A 309 14.13 -1.06 14.42
CA TYR A 309 12.68 -0.92 14.33
C TYR A 309 12.08 -1.52 13.06
N ILE A 310 12.87 -2.27 12.28
CA ILE A 310 12.39 -2.96 11.09
C ILE A 310 11.76 -4.29 11.51
N MET A 311 10.53 -4.51 11.08
CA MET A 311 9.76 -5.72 11.36
C MET A 311 9.54 -6.52 10.08
N VAL A 312 9.65 -7.86 10.18
CA VAL A 312 9.29 -8.77 9.09
C VAL A 312 7.80 -9.05 9.18
N GLN A 313 7.02 -8.48 8.26
CA GLN A 313 5.56 -8.62 8.22
C GLN A 313 5.14 -10.00 7.70
N LYS A 314 5.80 -10.45 6.63
CA LYS A 314 5.44 -11.67 5.92
C LYS A 314 6.69 -12.30 5.31
N ILE A 315 6.72 -13.62 5.28
CA ILE A 315 7.74 -14.41 4.58
C ILE A 315 7.00 -15.37 3.65
N GLU A 316 7.23 -15.26 2.35
CA GLU A 316 6.57 -16.07 1.33
C GLU A 316 7.59 -16.84 0.50
N PRO A 317 7.38 -18.14 0.24
CA PRO A 317 8.15 -18.84 -0.78
C PRO A 317 8.01 -18.14 -2.14
N VAL A 318 9.09 -18.12 -2.92
CA VAL A 318 9.07 -17.59 -4.30
C VAL A 318 9.43 -18.66 -5.33
N ALA A 319 8.71 -18.67 -6.44
CA ALA A 319 9.00 -19.50 -7.61
C ALA A 319 9.29 -18.60 -8.82
N TRP A 320 10.02 -19.14 -9.80
CA TRP A 320 10.14 -18.46 -11.09
C TRP A 320 8.84 -18.62 -11.87
N TYR A 321 8.35 -17.53 -12.45
CA TYR A 321 7.20 -17.52 -13.34
C TYR A 321 7.55 -16.80 -14.64
N ASN A 322 7.23 -17.43 -15.78
CA ASN A 322 7.40 -16.86 -17.10
C ASN A 322 6.06 -16.30 -17.58
N SER A 323 5.95 -14.98 -17.70
CA SER A 323 4.71 -14.31 -18.10
C SER A 323 4.33 -14.50 -19.57
N GLN A 324 5.27 -14.87 -20.44
CA GLN A 324 4.98 -15.13 -21.85
C GLN A 324 4.43 -16.53 -22.08
N THR A 325 4.93 -17.52 -21.34
CA THR A 325 4.53 -18.92 -21.51
C THR A 325 3.55 -19.40 -20.45
N SER A 326 3.27 -18.57 -19.44
CA SER A 326 2.49 -18.93 -18.24
C SER A 326 2.99 -20.19 -17.53
N GLN A 327 4.32 -20.34 -17.43
CA GLN A 327 4.96 -21.52 -16.81
C GLN A 327 5.70 -21.16 -15.53
N PHE A 328 5.70 -22.09 -14.58
CA PHE A 328 6.42 -21.98 -13.31
C PHE A 328 7.68 -22.86 -13.28
N SER A 329 8.63 -22.54 -12.39
CA SER A 329 9.66 -23.50 -11.98
C SER A 329 9.05 -24.70 -11.25
N GLN A 330 9.80 -25.81 -11.20
CA GLN A 330 9.34 -27.05 -10.55
C GLN A 330 9.12 -26.94 -9.03
N SER A 331 9.74 -25.96 -8.39
CA SER A 331 9.62 -25.70 -6.96
C SER A 331 9.92 -24.23 -6.67
N CYS A 332 9.64 -23.80 -5.44
CA CYS A 332 10.13 -22.53 -4.94
C CYS A 332 11.66 -22.56 -4.78
N VAL A 333 12.30 -21.43 -5.04
CA VAL A 333 13.76 -21.27 -5.09
C VAL A 333 14.30 -20.33 -4.01
N GLY A 334 13.42 -19.79 -3.17
CA GLY A 334 13.78 -18.81 -2.15
C GLY A 334 12.59 -18.32 -1.36
N TYR A 335 12.79 -17.20 -0.69
CA TYR A 335 11.77 -16.49 0.07
C TYR A 335 11.80 -14.98 -0.23
N GLN A 336 10.62 -14.38 -0.29
CA GLN A 336 10.42 -12.93 -0.28
C GLN A 336 9.89 -12.52 1.09
N MET A 337 10.51 -11.50 1.66
CA MET A 337 10.10 -10.90 2.92
C MET A 337 9.51 -9.53 2.63
N THR A 338 8.36 -9.23 3.24
CA THR A 338 7.84 -7.87 3.34
C THR A 338 8.22 -7.31 4.70
N LEU A 339 8.82 -6.11 4.69
CA LEU A 339 9.29 -5.43 5.88
C LEU A 339 8.77 -4.00 5.93
N CYS A 340 8.67 -3.46 7.15
CA CYS A 340 8.37 -2.05 7.39
C CYS A 340 8.86 -1.64 8.79
N HIS A 341 8.98 -0.35 9.02
CA HIS A 341 9.21 0.16 10.37
C HIS A 341 7.97 -0.01 11.26
N GLY A 342 8.19 -0.53 12.48
CA GLY A 342 7.18 -0.70 13.51
C GLY A 342 7.74 -0.45 14.91
N VAL A 343 6.86 -0.36 15.91
CA VAL A 343 7.24 0.02 17.29
C VAL A 343 6.51 -0.87 18.28
N GLY A 344 7.21 -1.32 19.32
CA GLY A 344 6.62 -2.18 20.37
C GLY A 344 6.14 -3.55 19.87
N GLY A 345 6.70 -4.04 18.76
CA GLY A 345 6.24 -5.28 18.12
C GLY A 345 4.94 -5.12 17.34
N ILE A 346 4.57 -3.88 16.96
CA ILE A 346 3.35 -3.57 16.21
C ILE A 346 3.73 -2.82 14.93
N MET A 347 3.20 -3.30 13.81
CA MET A 347 3.42 -2.72 12.48
C MET A 347 2.29 -1.74 12.12
N PRO A 348 2.52 -0.81 11.19
CA PRO A 348 1.45 0.02 10.66
C PRO A 348 0.43 -0.78 9.86
N THR A 349 -0.86 -0.49 10.08
CA THR A 349 -1.95 -1.06 9.29
C THR A 349 -2.01 -0.34 7.94
N MET A 350 -1.61 -1.03 6.87
CA MET A 350 -1.73 -0.57 5.48
C MET A 350 -3.20 -0.57 5.05
N THR A 351 -3.66 0.53 4.46
CA THR A 351 -5.04 0.70 3.98
C THR A 351 -5.09 1.44 2.66
N ASP A 352 -6.08 1.17 1.82
CA ASP A 352 -6.16 1.82 0.50
C ASP A 352 -6.57 3.30 0.60
N ASN A 353 -7.28 3.68 1.67
CA ASN A 353 -7.56 5.08 2.02
C ASN A 353 -6.41 5.70 2.84
N HIS A 354 -5.20 5.63 2.31
CA HIS A 354 -4.02 6.29 2.87
C HIS A 354 -4.14 7.83 2.77
N ILE A 355 -3.14 8.55 3.27
CA ILE A 355 -3.11 10.02 3.21
C ILE A 355 -3.14 10.46 1.74
N MET A 356 -4.21 11.13 1.34
CA MET A 356 -4.48 11.52 -0.04
C MET A 356 -4.79 13.01 -0.19
N PHE A 357 -5.22 13.68 0.89
CA PHE A 357 -5.62 15.09 0.91
C PHE A 357 -6.74 15.48 -0.08
N MET A 358 -7.57 14.52 -0.48
CA MET A 358 -8.70 14.69 -1.38
C MET A 358 -10.02 14.56 -0.62
N ASP A 359 -11.08 15.19 -1.13
CA ASP A 359 -12.44 14.98 -0.64
C ASP A 359 -13.11 13.76 -1.31
N ALA A 360 -14.36 13.49 -0.93
CA ALA A 360 -15.13 12.36 -1.44
C ALA A 360 -15.35 12.36 -2.97
N ASN A 361 -15.16 13.51 -3.66
CA ASN A 361 -15.28 13.62 -5.11
C ASN A 361 -13.91 13.49 -5.83
N GLY A 362 -12.82 13.31 -5.08
CA GLY A 362 -11.46 13.33 -5.59
C GLY A 362 -10.94 14.75 -5.85
N ASP A 363 -11.63 15.79 -5.36
CA ASP A 363 -11.16 17.17 -5.46
C ASP A 363 -10.23 17.49 -4.27
N ILE A 364 -9.17 18.27 -4.50
CA ILE A 364 -8.29 18.74 -3.43
C ILE A 364 -8.93 19.97 -2.77
N PRO A 365 -9.32 19.91 -1.48
CA PRO A 365 -9.88 21.06 -0.77
C PRO A 365 -8.93 22.27 -0.74
N PRO A 366 -9.43 23.51 -0.63
CA PRO A 366 -8.59 24.71 -0.57
C PRO A 366 -7.49 24.68 0.49
N GLU A 367 -7.77 24.10 1.66
CA GLU A 367 -6.85 23.88 2.77
C GLU A 367 -5.73 22.88 2.45
N ASN A 368 -5.95 22.02 1.46
CA ASN A 368 -5.02 20.98 1.02
C ASN A 368 -4.28 21.35 -0.28
N GLN A 369 -4.52 22.55 -0.83
CA GLN A 369 -3.89 22.95 -2.08
C GLN A 369 -2.37 23.06 -1.94
N GLY A 370 -1.66 22.27 -2.74
CA GLY A 370 -0.20 22.26 -2.79
C GLY A 370 0.46 21.29 -1.80
N ARG A 371 -0.34 20.63 -0.94
CA ARG A 371 0.14 19.50 -0.13
C ARG A 371 0.42 18.31 -1.05
N VAL A 372 1.45 17.53 -0.71
CA VAL A 372 1.82 16.34 -1.50
C VAL A 372 1.76 15.12 -0.60
N PRO A 373 0.92 14.12 -0.92
CA PRO A 373 0.88 12.89 -0.14
C PRO A 373 2.19 12.12 -0.29
N TYR A 374 2.67 11.54 0.81
CA TYR A 374 3.74 10.56 0.81
C TYR A 374 3.14 9.25 1.28
N ASP A 375 3.13 8.22 0.43
CA ASP A 375 2.41 6.97 0.70
C ASP A 375 3.17 6.09 1.71
N TYR A 376 2.61 4.93 2.07
CA TYR A 376 3.21 4.03 3.04
C TYR A 376 4.57 3.52 2.56
N GLU A 377 5.41 3.20 3.56
CA GLU A 377 6.63 2.45 3.33
C GLU A 377 6.29 1.03 2.88
N ALA A 378 6.93 0.59 1.81
CA ALA A 378 6.89 -0.80 1.38
C ALA A 378 8.32 -1.28 1.09
N MET A 379 8.84 -2.18 1.91
CA MET A 379 10.14 -2.79 1.70
C MET A 379 9.96 -4.28 1.41
N THR A 380 10.54 -4.77 0.33
CA THR A 380 10.62 -6.21 0.05
C THR A 380 12.04 -6.63 -0.28
N ILE A 381 12.45 -7.77 0.27
CA ILE A 381 13.75 -8.38 0.00
C ILE A 381 13.50 -9.83 -0.42
N THR A 382 14.13 -10.28 -1.50
CA THR A 382 14.09 -11.69 -1.92
C THR A 382 15.46 -12.33 -1.77
N VAL A 383 15.47 -13.49 -1.10
CA VAL A 383 16.65 -14.31 -0.85
C VAL A 383 16.49 -15.67 -1.52
N THR A 384 17.50 -16.09 -2.28
CA THR A 384 17.63 -17.43 -2.87
C THR A 384 18.96 -18.06 -2.44
N ASP A 385 19.34 -19.18 -3.06
CA ASP A 385 20.67 -19.78 -2.89
C ASP A 385 21.82 -18.83 -3.28
N ASP A 386 21.54 -17.80 -4.09
CA ASP A 386 22.52 -16.78 -4.49
C ASP A 386 22.64 -15.63 -3.47
N GLY A 387 21.94 -15.72 -2.34
CA GLY A 387 21.83 -14.65 -1.34
C GLY A 387 20.68 -13.68 -1.67
N VAL A 388 20.85 -12.40 -1.33
CA VAL A 388 19.87 -11.37 -1.68
C VAL A 388 19.94 -11.09 -3.18
N VAL A 389 18.84 -11.34 -3.88
CA VAL A 389 18.73 -11.21 -5.35
C VAL A 389 17.81 -10.07 -5.78
N ASP A 390 16.90 -9.64 -4.90
CA ASP A 390 16.02 -8.49 -5.14
C ASP A 390 15.89 -7.67 -3.86
N PHE A 391 15.99 -6.35 -4.01
CA PHE A 391 15.71 -5.38 -2.98
C PHE A 391 14.85 -4.27 -3.56
N TYR A 392 13.67 -4.10 -2.98
CA TYR A 392 12.75 -3.02 -3.29
C TYR A 392 12.44 -2.25 -2.01
N TRP A 393 12.54 -0.94 -2.06
CA TRP A 393 12.16 -0.05 -0.97
C TRP A 393 11.47 1.18 -1.53
N ASN A 394 10.19 1.28 -1.24
CA ASN A 394 9.36 2.42 -1.59
C ASN A 394 9.03 3.21 -0.33
N ASN A 395 9.07 4.53 -0.49
CA ASN A 395 8.86 5.53 0.53
C ASN A 395 9.63 5.25 1.83
N PRO A 396 10.98 5.28 1.79
CA PRO A 396 11.81 5.04 2.96
C PRO A 396 11.42 5.89 4.16
N MET A 397 11.29 5.25 5.32
CA MET A 397 11.01 5.91 6.58
C MET A 397 12.13 5.65 7.59
N GLU A 398 12.23 6.49 8.62
CA GLU A 398 13.14 6.31 9.75
C GLU A 398 12.42 6.64 11.05
N VAL A 399 12.51 5.75 12.03
CA VAL A 399 12.07 6.03 13.41
C VAL A 399 13.16 6.86 14.09
N THR A 400 12.86 8.12 14.38
CA THR A 400 13.84 9.09 14.91
C THR A 400 13.85 9.16 16.43
N GLU A 401 12.71 8.91 17.06
CA GLU A 401 12.56 8.98 18.51
C GLU A 401 11.43 8.07 19.01
N ILE A 402 11.69 7.32 20.09
CA ILE A 402 10.63 6.67 20.86
C ILE A 402 10.06 7.68 21.86
N LEU A 403 8.83 8.13 21.58
CA LEU A 403 8.11 9.09 22.41
C LEU A 403 7.58 8.43 23.68
N SER A 404 7.10 7.18 23.57
CA SER A 404 6.77 6.34 24.72
C SER A 404 6.90 4.85 24.38
N GLU A 405 7.48 4.09 25.30
CA GLU A 405 7.62 2.63 25.19
C GLU A 405 6.34 1.86 25.53
N ASP A 406 5.41 2.49 26.25
CA ASP A 406 4.09 1.96 26.63
C ASP A 406 3.15 3.14 26.88
N VAL A 407 2.05 3.21 26.14
CA VAL A 407 1.00 4.23 26.32
C VAL A 407 -0.23 3.61 27.01
N ALA A 408 -0.85 4.37 27.90
CA ALA A 408 -2.15 4.00 28.43
C ALA A 408 -3.21 4.05 27.32
N MET A 409 -4.08 3.04 27.26
CA MET A 409 -5.11 2.91 26.24
C MET A 409 -6.46 2.60 26.86
N LYS A 410 -7.51 2.91 26.11
CA LYS A 410 -8.87 2.52 26.43
C LYS A 410 -9.01 1.00 26.38
N SER A 411 -9.86 0.48 27.26
CA SER A 411 -10.30 -0.91 27.17
C SER A 411 -11.05 -1.17 25.86
N PHE A 412 -11.05 -2.42 25.40
CA PHE A 412 -11.80 -2.80 24.22
C PHE A 412 -13.31 -2.50 24.37
N GLU A 413 -13.86 -2.61 25.58
CA GLU A 413 -15.25 -2.24 25.86
C GLU A 413 -15.54 -0.76 25.54
N GLU A 414 -14.65 0.14 25.97
CA GLU A 414 -14.77 1.58 25.67
C GLU A 414 -14.61 1.86 24.18
N ILE A 415 -13.64 1.23 23.52
CA ILE A 415 -13.42 1.34 22.07
C ILE A 415 -14.64 0.84 21.30
N LYS A 416 -15.20 -0.31 21.68
CA LYS A 416 -16.41 -0.85 21.06
C LYS A 416 -17.60 0.09 21.23
N ALA A 417 -17.75 0.73 22.38
CA ALA A 417 -18.78 1.74 22.59
C ALA A 417 -18.58 3.01 21.72
N ILE A 418 -17.36 3.31 21.31
CA ILE A 418 -17.06 4.36 20.32
C ILE A 418 -17.41 3.87 18.92
N MET A 419 -16.98 2.67 18.54
CA MET A 419 -17.33 2.03 17.27
C MET A 419 -18.85 2.06 17.04
N ASP A 420 -19.64 1.57 18.00
CA ASP A 420 -21.10 1.52 17.90
C ASP A 420 -21.76 2.90 17.73
N ARG A 421 -21.13 3.94 18.29
CA ARG A 421 -21.63 5.32 18.20
C ARG A 421 -21.28 5.99 16.87
N GLN A 422 -20.08 5.71 16.34
CA GLN A 422 -19.52 6.40 15.18
C GLN A 422 -19.76 5.66 13.86
N MET A 423 -20.13 4.38 13.89
CA MET A 423 -20.27 3.57 12.69
C MET A 423 -21.23 4.14 11.65
N VAL A 424 -22.31 4.81 12.09
CA VAL A 424 -23.27 5.44 11.18
C VAL A 424 -22.64 6.60 10.41
N THR A 425 -21.90 7.47 11.10
CA THR A 425 -21.19 8.60 10.48
C THR A 425 -20.04 8.13 9.58
N ALA A 426 -19.33 7.07 10.01
CA ALA A 426 -18.31 6.42 9.21
C ALA A 426 -18.91 5.87 7.91
N TYR A 427 -20.02 5.15 7.99
CA TYR A 427 -20.73 4.61 6.83
C TYR A 427 -21.18 5.69 5.84
N GLU A 428 -21.72 6.82 6.34
CA GLU A 428 -22.11 7.94 5.47
C GLU A 428 -20.91 8.56 4.73
N SER A 429 -19.75 8.63 5.40
CA SER A 429 -18.52 9.20 4.82
C SER A 429 -17.82 8.24 3.87
N TYR A 430 -17.93 6.93 4.13
CA TYR A 430 -17.35 5.85 3.34
C TYR A 430 -18.07 5.61 1.99
N SER A 431 -19.27 6.16 1.81
CA SER A 431 -20.12 5.94 0.63
C SER A 431 -19.61 6.69 -0.62
N PHE A 432 -18.56 6.19 -1.27
CA PHE A 432 -18.06 6.73 -2.55
C PHE A 432 -18.93 6.37 -3.77
N SER A 433 -19.92 5.48 -3.62
CA SER A 433 -20.80 5.06 -4.72
C SER A 433 -22.27 5.39 -4.45
N ASP A 434 -22.99 5.79 -5.50
CA ASP A 434 -24.46 5.94 -5.53
C ASP A 434 -25.22 4.67 -5.06
N GLY A 435 -24.52 3.56 -4.81
CA GLY A 435 -25.07 2.27 -4.41
C GLY A 435 -25.71 2.22 -3.01
N TYR A 436 -25.35 3.14 -2.10
CA TYR A 436 -25.86 3.17 -0.73
C TYR A 436 -27.00 4.15 -0.47
N GLU A 437 -27.37 5.00 -1.45
CA GLU A 437 -28.49 5.96 -1.33
C GLU A 437 -29.86 5.31 -1.03
N GLN A 438 -29.95 3.97 -1.07
CA GLN A 438 -31.17 3.22 -0.75
C GLN A 438 -31.10 2.37 0.53
N GLY A 439 -30.12 2.57 1.40
CA GLY A 439 -30.09 1.89 2.68
C GLY A 439 -29.73 0.41 2.60
N ARG A 440 -28.69 0.09 1.81
CA ARG A 440 -28.20 -1.30 1.71
C ARG A 440 -27.50 -1.69 3.01
N PRO A 441 -27.71 -2.92 3.51
CA PRO A 441 -27.01 -3.40 4.68
C PRO A 441 -25.51 -3.49 4.39
N LEU A 442 -24.70 -3.00 5.33
CA LEU A 442 -23.27 -3.14 5.35
C LEU A 442 -22.88 -4.27 6.30
N SER A 443 -21.99 -5.16 5.86
CA SER A 443 -21.40 -6.17 6.73
C SER A 443 -19.99 -5.74 7.16
N ILE A 444 -19.67 -5.87 8.44
CA ILE A 444 -18.31 -5.68 8.95
C ILE A 444 -17.54 -6.99 8.75
N GLY A 445 -16.35 -6.88 8.15
CA GLY A 445 -15.49 -8.00 7.80
C GLY A 445 -14.43 -8.30 8.85
N LYS A 446 -13.79 -7.26 9.42
CA LYS A 446 -12.81 -7.41 10.51
C LYS A 446 -12.60 -6.13 11.31
N VAL A 447 -12.01 -6.28 12.50
CA VAL A 447 -11.46 -5.20 13.32
C VAL A 447 -9.98 -5.46 13.54
N THR A 448 -9.11 -4.47 13.33
CA THR A 448 -7.65 -4.65 13.45
C THR A 448 -7.07 -3.62 14.42
N PHE A 449 -6.20 -4.08 15.31
CA PHE A 449 -5.31 -3.22 16.10
C PHE A 449 -3.93 -3.16 15.44
N GLY A 450 -3.44 -1.95 15.19
CA GLY A 450 -2.13 -1.74 14.60
C GLY A 450 -1.63 -0.32 14.80
N MET A 451 -0.54 0.04 14.16
CA MET A 451 -0.07 1.43 14.16
C MET A 451 -0.70 2.22 13.01
N MET A 452 -0.86 3.52 13.21
CA MET A 452 -1.09 4.47 12.13
C MET A 452 -0.09 5.62 12.28
N ARG A 453 0.38 6.14 11.14
CA ARG A 453 1.10 7.41 11.09
C ARG A 453 0.09 8.57 11.04
N VAL A 454 0.22 9.49 11.98
CA VAL A 454 -0.51 10.76 12.01
C VAL A 454 0.45 11.84 11.56
N GLN A 455 0.04 12.69 10.63
CA GLN A 455 0.90 13.77 10.12
C GLN A 455 0.95 14.93 11.11
N ASN A 456 2.17 15.39 11.40
CA ASN A 456 2.36 16.50 12.32
C ASN A 456 1.90 17.83 11.68
N PRO A 457 1.30 18.78 12.42
CA PRO A 457 0.68 19.97 11.84
C PRO A 457 1.61 20.91 11.09
N ASP A 458 2.89 20.94 11.47
CA ASP A 458 3.86 21.93 11.01
C ASP A 458 4.82 21.40 9.94
N ASP A 459 4.84 20.09 9.67
CA ASP A 459 5.73 19.47 8.68
C ASP A 459 5.09 18.26 7.99
N GLU A 460 4.97 18.31 6.67
CA GLU A 460 4.36 17.23 5.88
C GLU A 460 5.21 15.97 5.79
N SER A 461 6.49 16.05 6.14
CA SER A 461 7.45 14.94 6.13
C SER A 461 7.69 14.30 7.50
N GLU A 462 7.11 14.87 8.55
CA GLU A 462 7.16 14.34 9.91
C GLU A 462 5.80 13.74 10.32
N TYR A 463 5.87 12.56 10.91
CA TYR A 463 4.71 11.83 11.37
C TYR A 463 4.95 11.26 12.77
N THR A 464 3.84 10.93 13.41
CA THR A 464 3.83 10.22 14.68
C THR A 464 3.13 8.87 14.50
N LEU A 465 3.83 7.77 14.81
CA LEU A 465 3.23 6.45 14.91
C LEU A 465 2.49 6.31 16.24
N ILE A 466 1.20 6.02 16.16
CA ILE A 466 0.34 5.77 17.32
C ILE A 466 -0.46 4.48 17.17
N PRO A 467 -0.84 3.81 18.27
CA PRO A 467 -1.74 2.66 18.23
C PRO A 467 -3.17 3.09 17.90
N VAL A 468 -3.80 2.39 16.96
CA VAL A 468 -5.18 2.64 16.53
C VAL A 468 -5.97 1.36 16.39
N TRP A 469 -7.30 1.51 16.40
CA TRP A 469 -8.25 0.49 16.00
C TRP A 469 -8.87 0.86 14.65
N ASP A 470 -8.83 -0.07 13.70
CA ASP A 470 -9.46 0.05 12.39
C ASP A 470 -10.63 -0.92 12.25
N VAL A 471 -11.68 -0.48 11.56
CA VAL A 471 -12.85 -1.30 11.22
C VAL A 471 -12.97 -1.38 9.71
N PHE A 472 -13.06 -2.59 9.17
CA PHE A 472 -13.17 -2.84 7.74
C PHE A 472 -14.48 -3.53 7.41
N ALA A 473 -15.12 -3.11 6.31
CA ALA A 473 -16.28 -3.81 5.75
C ALA A 473 -15.87 -5.11 5.06
N SER A 474 -16.81 -6.04 4.93
CA SER A 474 -16.73 -7.06 3.88
C SER A 474 -16.76 -6.38 2.51
N ASP A 475 -16.08 -6.95 1.52
CA ASP A 475 -16.09 -6.42 0.16
C ASP A 475 -17.50 -6.49 -0.45
N GLU A 476 -17.85 -5.45 -1.22
CA GLU A 476 -19.19 -5.29 -1.79
C GLU A 476 -19.50 -6.30 -2.89
N MET A 477 -18.49 -6.61 -3.71
CA MET A 477 -18.62 -7.50 -4.86
C MET A 477 -18.38 -8.95 -4.45
N ASN A 478 -17.54 -9.18 -3.44
CA ASN A 478 -17.28 -10.48 -2.86
C ASN A 478 -17.37 -10.45 -1.32
N PRO A 479 -18.55 -10.71 -0.72
CA PRO A 479 -18.73 -10.64 0.73
C PRO A 479 -17.86 -11.62 1.55
N GLU A 480 -17.20 -12.58 0.91
CA GLU A 480 -16.22 -13.48 1.54
C GLU A 480 -14.84 -12.82 1.70
N GLU A 481 -14.58 -11.74 0.95
CA GLU A 481 -13.40 -10.90 1.07
C GLU A 481 -13.66 -9.70 2.00
N VAL A 482 -12.58 -9.09 2.47
CA VAL A 482 -12.62 -7.92 3.35
C VAL A 482 -12.03 -6.75 2.59
N SER A 483 -12.72 -5.61 2.63
CA SER A 483 -12.22 -4.38 2.05
C SER A 483 -10.88 -3.96 2.66
N THR A 484 -10.03 -3.39 1.83
CA THR A 484 -8.71 -2.83 2.18
C THR A 484 -8.80 -1.40 2.71
N MET A 485 -9.96 -0.74 2.61
CA MET A 485 -10.17 0.60 3.15
C MET A 485 -10.70 0.53 4.59
N SER A 486 -10.07 1.27 5.50
CA SER A 486 -10.58 1.38 6.87
C SER A 486 -11.73 2.37 6.91
N MET A 487 -12.90 1.91 7.35
CA MET A 487 -14.10 2.74 7.47
C MET A 487 -14.03 3.69 8.66
N LEU A 488 -13.41 3.24 9.75
CA LEU A 488 -13.36 3.94 11.00
C LEU A 488 -12.01 3.66 11.66
N THR A 489 -11.25 4.72 11.90
CA THR A 489 -9.99 4.66 12.64
C THR A 489 -10.13 5.41 13.95
N ILE A 490 -9.79 4.75 15.05
CA ILE A 490 -9.94 5.26 16.42
C ILE A 490 -8.57 5.27 17.08
N ASN A 491 -8.13 6.41 17.61
CA ASN A 491 -6.96 6.49 18.48
C ASN A 491 -7.17 5.61 19.72
N ALA A 492 -6.27 4.66 19.97
CA ALA A 492 -6.42 3.73 21.08
C ALA A 492 -6.24 4.38 22.46
N MET A 493 -5.58 5.55 22.53
CA MET A 493 -5.30 6.27 23.78
C MET A 493 -6.55 6.99 24.31
N ASP A 494 -7.10 7.91 23.52
CA ASP A 494 -8.17 8.81 23.94
C ASP A 494 -9.54 8.50 23.30
N GLY A 495 -9.59 7.60 22.31
CA GLY A 495 -10.83 7.20 21.63
C GLY A 495 -11.32 8.21 20.58
N SER A 496 -10.49 9.19 20.21
CA SER A 496 -10.77 10.14 19.15
C SER A 496 -10.79 9.49 17.76
N ILE A 497 -11.53 10.08 16.82
CA ILE A 497 -11.66 9.57 15.44
C ILE A 497 -10.66 10.27 14.53
N ILE A 498 -9.90 9.47 13.79
CA ILE A 498 -8.84 9.91 12.87
C ILE A 498 -9.31 9.74 11.43
N SER A 499 -9.10 10.75 10.60
CA SER A 499 -9.26 10.67 9.15
C SER A 499 -7.96 10.21 8.51
N ARG A 500 -7.89 8.96 8.05
CA ARG A 500 -6.70 8.44 7.34
C ARG A 500 -6.33 9.24 6.09
N GLU A 501 -7.32 9.70 5.35
CA GLU A 501 -7.12 10.46 4.10
C GLU A 501 -6.52 11.86 4.32
N ASN A 502 -6.84 12.48 5.47
CA ASN A 502 -6.25 13.77 5.88
C ASN A 502 -4.99 13.60 6.73
N GLY A 503 -4.77 12.40 7.28
CA GLY A 503 -3.64 12.07 8.14
C GLY A 503 -3.78 12.48 9.61
N TYR A 504 -4.98 12.84 10.09
CA TYR A 504 -5.23 13.23 11.48
C TYR A 504 -6.72 13.15 11.87
#